data_AF-A0A1B2F4A9-F1
#
_entry.id   AF-A0A1B2F4A9-F1
#
_cell.length_a   1.000
_cell.length_b   1.000
_cell.length_c   1.000
_cell.angle_alpha   90.00
_cell.angle_beta   90.00
_cell.angle_gamma   90.00
#
_symmetry.space_group_name_H-M   'P 1'
#
loop_
_entity.id
_entity.type
_entity.pdbx_description
1 polymer ?
#
loop_
_entity_poly.entity_id
_entity_poly.type
_entity_poly.pdbx_seq_one_letter_code
_entity_poly.pdbx_strand_id
1 'polypeptide(L)'
;MRWQALSRHEAQSILANGLSCTTQGEGLRIAAIAECLRAACFLRAMPTENRGAWTPVASLSLTSLTRKHLGPIWPGMLDDTEAKPGVLSILDSLEQIGDLVRVEKGWLPPPPRAIRSQDGYAVVLGGGPSPRFPRSVKARALGRVRVIPTSLCAGWLDMGDPSDWIGAPLEGLATWSSNFLMQASRRFTSCPTDVAPVSAYVQGRWSELVSQPSNSGHFLAKCRTENIVSYFIGKFHCGRLEQLTSIEASDARRLRFYLDLEAGRPCKMQIESSPRFVTLRSYRRLPPEQEKALLLGWELPRTESDHAGLKIHVIPVETFPIVRCALEGLGIVLVERGGAQGRI
;
A
#
# COMPACT_ATOMS: atom_id res chain seq x y z
N MET A 1 29.89 -32.61 -6.37
CA MET A 1 29.56 -31.19 -6.61
C MET A 1 30.82 -30.36 -6.47
N ARG A 2 31.22 -29.60 -7.50
CA ARG A 2 32.29 -28.60 -7.37
C ARG A 2 31.64 -27.29 -6.90
N TRP A 3 32.08 -26.75 -5.77
CA TRP A 3 31.68 -25.42 -5.33
C TRP A 3 32.33 -24.40 -6.28
N GLN A 4 31.53 -23.73 -7.10
CA GLN A 4 31.99 -22.66 -7.97
C GLN A 4 31.57 -21.32 -7.36
N ALA A 5 32.49 -20.36 -7.33
CA ALA A 5 32.15 -18.99 -6.98
C ALA A 5 31.26 -18.43 -8.09
N LEU A 6 30.10 -17.89 -7.71
CA LEU A 6 29.17 -17.24 -8.64
C LEU A 6 29.34 -15.74 -8.55
N SER A 7 29.27 -15.06 -9.69
CA SER A 7 29.12 -13.61 -9.71
C SER A 7 27.77 -13.20 -9.12
N ARG A 8 27.66 -11.94 -8.66
CA ARG A 8 26.37 -11.40 -8.19
C ARG A 8 25.28 -11.46 -9.26
N HIS A 9 25.65 -11.22 -10.52
CA HIS A 9 24.70 -11.25 -11.64
C HIS A 9 24.16 -12.66 -11.88
N GLU A 10 25.02 -13.68 -11.85
CA GLU A 10 24.60 -15.09 -11.96
C GLU A 10 23.72 -15.51 -10.78
N ALA A 11 24.07 -15.10 -9.56
CA ALA A 11 23.27 -15.37 -8.38
C ALA A 11 21.86 -14.75 -8.49
N GLN A 12 21.77 -13.51 -8.97
CA GLN A 12 20.48 -12.85 -9.23
C GLN A 12 19.68 -13.57 -10.32
N SER A 13 20.32 -14.01 -11.41
CA SER A 13 19.68 -14.78 -12.48
C SER A 13 19.11 -16.12 -11.98
N ILE A 14 19.89 -16.84 -11.17
CA ILE A 14 19.44 -18.09 -10.54
C ILE A 14 18.23 -17.85 -9.63
N LEU A 15 18.27 -16.78 -8.82
CA LEU A 15 17.14 -16.41 -7.97
C LEU A 15 15.90 -16.02 -8.78
N ALA A 16 16.06 -15.22 -9.84
CA ALA A 16 14.96 -14.82 -10.70
C ALA A 16 14.28 -16.07 -11.31
N ASN A 17 15.06 -17.01 -11.82
CA ASN A 17 14.55 -18.27 -12.36
C ASN A 17 13.87 -19.12 -11.28
N GLY A 18 14.49 -19.27 -10.10
CA GLY A 18 13.93 -20.05 -8.99
C GLY A 18 12.61 -19.48 -8.45
N LEU A 19 12.45 -18.16 -8.47
CA LEU A 19 11.24 -17.45 -8.07
C LEU A 19 10.22 -17.28 -9.20
N SER A 20 10.55 -17.74 -10.42
CA SER A 20 9.80 -17.42 -11.65
C SER A 20 9.50 -15.92 -11.75
N CYS A 21 10.46 -15.09 -11.35
CA CYS A 21 10.35 -13.64 -11.29
C CYS A 21 10.80 -13.04 -12.62
N THR A 22 9.89 -12.32 -13.28
CA THR A 22 10.16 -11.65 -14.57
C THR A 22 10.66 -10.22 -14.40
N THR A 23 10.68 -9.72 -13.15
CA THR A 23 11.15 -8.38 -12.80
C THR A 23 12.65 -8.39 -12.57
N GLN A 24 13.30 -7.24 -12.77
CA GLN A 24 14.73 -7.05 -12.53
C GLN A 24 14.96 -5.98 -11.47
N GLY A 25 16.22 -5.83 -11.04
CA GLY A 25 16.62 -4.80 -10.08
C GLY A 25 15.82 -4.88 -8.78
N GLU A 26 15.11 -3.82 -8.46
CA GLU A 26 14.41 -3.67 -7.19
C GLU A 26 13.22 -4.60 -7.03
N GLY A 27 12.47 -4.87 -8.12
CA GLY A 27 11.37 -5.84 -8.09
C GLY A 27 11.86 -7.25 -7.71
N LEU A 28 13.02 -7.67 -8.25
CA LEU A 28 13.64 -8.95 -7.92
C LEU A 28 14.16 -8.96 -6.48
N ARG A 29 14.80 -7.87 -6.03
CA ARG A 29 15.30 -7.76 -4.66
C ARG A 29 14.17 -7.91 -3.64
N ILE A 30 13.07 -7.19 -3.85
CA ILE A 30 11.89 -7.27 -2.98
C ILE A 30 11.29 -8.67 -3.02
N ALA A 31 11.17 -9.28 -4.20
CA ALA A 31 10.69 -10.66 -4.34
C ALA A 31 11.55 -11.68 -3.58
N ALA A 32 12.87 -11.58 -3.69
CA ALA A 32 13.78 -12.45 -2.96
C ALA A 32 13.67 -12.27 -1.44
N ILE A 33 13.59 -11.03 -0.96
CA ILE A 33 13.42 -10.74 0.46
C ILE A 33 12.08 -11.26 0.98
N ALA A 34 10.99 -10.96 0.27
CA ALA A 34 9.65 -11.41 0.64
C ALA A 34 9.57 -12.95 0.71
N GLU A 35 10.11 -13.65 -0.29
CA GLU A 35 10.10 -15.10 -0.30
C GLU A 35 10.98 -15.70 0.80
N CYS A 36 12.14 -15.09 1.09
CA CYS A 36 13.00 -15.51 2.18
C CYS A 36 12.31 -15.30 3.54
N LEU A 37 11.61 -14.18 3.73
CA LEU A 37 10.82 -13.92 4.95
C LEU A 37 9.69 -14.93 5.13
N ARG A 38 8.96 -15.26 4.05
CA ARG A 38 7.93 -16.32 4.09
C ARG A 38 8.51 -17.67 4.47
N ALA A 39 9.62 -18.05 3.84
CA ALA A 39 10.29 -19.31 4.14
C ALA A 39 10.79 -19.35 5.59
N ALA A 40 11.43 -18.27 6.05
CA ALA A 40 11.92 -18.13 7.42
C ALA A 40 10.78 -18.20 8.44
N CYS A 41 9.67 -17.49 8.19
CA CYS A 41 8.51 -17.48 9.06
C CYS A 41 7.86 -18.86 9.09
N PHE A 42 7.57 -19.46 7.93
CA PHE A 42 6.94 -20.77 7.84
C PHE A 42 7.78 -21.86 8.52
N LEU A 43 9.07 -21.97 8.20
CA LEU A 43 9.93 -23.03 8.71
C LEU A 43 10.22 -22.93 10.21
N ARG A 44 10.23 -21.71 10.77
CA ARG A 44 10.43 -21.50 12.22
C ARG A 44 9.12 -21.56 13.01
N ALA A 45 7.99 -21.27 12.38
CA ALA A 45 6.70 -21.30 13.03
C ALA A 45 6.03 -22.68 12.97
N MET A 46 6.37 -23.50 11.98
CA MET A 46 5.78 -24.83 11.81
C MET A 46 6.08 -25.75 13.01
N PRO A 47 5.11 -26.55 13.47
CA PRO A 47 5.33 -27.52 14.54
C PRO A 47 6.35 -28.59 14.15
N THR A 48 7.24 -28.95 15.06
CA THR A 48 8.29 -29.97 14.84
C THR A 48 7.74 -31.39 14.68
N GLU A 49 6.59 -31.70 15.31
CA GLU A 49 6.04 -33.07 15.35
C GLU A 49 4.79 -33.25 14.48
N ASN A 50 4.54 -32.36 13.50
CA ASN A 50 3.34 -32.36 12.64
C ASN A 50 1.97 -32.34 13.37
N ARG A 51 1.96 -32.26 14.72
CA ARG A 51 0.78 -32.23 15.58
C ARG A 51 0.93 -31.24 16.74
N GLY A 52 1.34 -30.00 16.45
CA GLY A 52 1.52 -28.96 17.46
C GLY A 52 0.95 -27.62 17.05
N ALA A 53 0.95 -26.67 17.98
CA ALA A 53 0.58 -25.29 17.69
C ALA A 53 1.71 -24.57 16.94
N TRP A 54 1.33 -23.70 16.01
CA TRP A 54 2.28 -22.81 15.35
C TRP A 54 2.88 -21.84 16.36
N THR A 55 4.20 -21.64 16.31
CA THR A 55 4.90 -20.77 17.26
C THR A 55 5.29 -19.45 16.60
N PRO A 56 4.90 -18.29 17.14
CA PRO A 56 5.27 -17.00 16.57
C PRO A 56 6.78 -16.79 16.53
N VAL A 57 7.27 -16.20 15.43
CA VAL A 57 8.71 -15.98 15.21
C VAL A 57 9.06 -14.52 15.44
N ALA A 58 10.12 -14.21 16.20
CA ALA A 58 10.53 -12.83 16.47
C ALA A 58 11.03 -12.09 15.20
N SER A 59 10.78 -10.78 15.10
CA SER A 59 11.24 -9.94 13.97
C SER A 59 12.74 -9.99 13.76
N LEU A 60 13.53 -9.98 14.85
CA LEU A 60 14.98 -10.04 14.79
C LEU A 60 15.46 -11.36 14.15
N SER A 61 14.79 -12.47 14.48
CA SER A 61 15.08 -13.79 13.92
C SER A 61 14.85 -13.82 12.41
N LEU A 62 13.69 -13.33 11.95
CA LEU A 62 13.36 -13.27 10.52
C LEU A 62 14.33 -12.37 9.77
N THR A 63 14.46 -11.11 10.21
CA THR A 63 15.27 -10.11 9.51
C THR A 63 16.75 -10.48 9.45
N SER A 64 17.31 -11.07 10.52
CA SER A 64 18.71 -11.49 10.56
C SER A 64 18.98 -12.68 9.66
N LEU A 65 18.06 -13.64 9.60
CA LEU A 65 18.17 -14.79 8.70
C LEU A 65 18.15 -14.35 7.24
N THR A 66 17.20 -13.48 6.88
CA THR A 66 17.11 -12.95 5.51
C THR A 66 18.35 -12.14 5.12
N ARG A 67 18.86 -11.29 6.02
CA ARG A 67 20.13 -10.57 5.79
C ARG A 67 21.31 -11.53 5.59
N LYS A 68 21.39 -12.60 6.39
CA LYS A 68 22.45 -13.61 6.26
C LYS A 68 22.43 -14.29 4.89
N HIS A 69 21.25 -14.63 4.37
CA HIS A 69 21.14 -15.34 3.09
C HIS A 69 21.29 -14.45 1.86
N LEU A 70 20.72 -13.23 1.90
CA LEU A 70 20.68 -12.36 0.72
C LEU A 70 21.79 -11.30 0.71
N GLY A 71 22.49 -11.10 1.84
CA GLY A 71 23.54 -10.09 2.02
C GLY A 71 24.67 -10.15 0.99
N PRO A 72 25.18 -11.34 0.64
CA PRO A 72 26.20 -11.48 -0.40
C PRO A 72 25.76 -10.98 -1.80
N ILE A 73 24.46 -11.06 -2.10
CA ILE A 73 23.87 -10.72 -3.40
C ILE A 73 23.51 -9.24 -3.46
N TRP A 74 22.91 -8.71 -2.38
CA TRP A 74 22.52 -7.30 -2.24
C TRP A 74 23.14 -6.70 -0.98
N PRO A 75 24.27 -5.98 -1.11
CA PRO A 75 24.83 -5.21 0.00
C PRO A 75 23.92 -4.02 0.36
N GLY A 76 23.99 -3.54 1.60
CA GLY A 76 23.19 -2.40 2.06
C GLY A 76 21.72 -2.73 2.35
N MET A 77 21.41 -3.97 2.74
CA MET A 77 20.05 -4.35 3.18
C MET A 77 19.62 -3.77 4.54
N LEU A 78 20.51 -3.03 5.20
CA LEU A 78 20.21 -2.23 6.39
C LEU A 78 19.69 -0.83 6.02
N ASP A 79 20.03 -0.34 4.82
CA ASP A 79 19.55 0.94 4.34
C ASP A 79 18.04 0.82 4.14
N ASP A 80 17.30 1.73 4.77
CA ASP A 80 15.85 1.74 4.72
C ASP A 80 15.36 3.11 4.26
N THR A 81 15.01 3.20 2.98
CA THR A 81 14.41 4.39 2.38
C THR A 81 13.11 3.99 1.69
N GLU A 82 12.17 4.92 1.48
CA GLU A 82 10.89 4.62 0.85
C GLU A 82 11.05 3.90 -0.51
N ALA A 83 12.04 4.32 -1.31
CA ALA A 83 12.34 3.76 -2.63
C ALA A 83 13.24 2.51 -2.62
N LYS A 84 13.91 2.23 -1.49
CA LYS A 84 14.76 1.05 -1.33
C LYS A 84 14.53 0.48 0.07
N PRO A 85 13.41 -0.23 0.29
CA PRO A 85 13.01 -0.66 1.62
C PRO A 85 13.94 -1.76 2.16
N GLY A 86 14.31 -1.63 3.43
CA GLY A 86 15.07 -2.63 4.16
C GLY A 86 14.25 -3.90 4.41
N VAL A 87 14.89 -4.92 4.98
CA VAL A 87 14.23 -6.21 5.28
C VAL A 87 13.06 -6.03 6.27
N LEU A 88 13.20 -5.13 7.24
CA LEU A 88 12.13 -4.85 8.23
C LEU A 88 10.95 -4.14 7.56
N SER A 89 11.18 -3.09 6.77
CA SER A 89 10.12 -2.43 6.02
C SER A 89 9.39 -3.35 5.05
N ILE A 90 10.09 -4.31 4.43
CA ILE A 90 9.42 -5.34 3.62
C ILE A 90 8.58 -6.27 4.49
N LEU A 91 9.06 -6.70 5.66
CA LEU A 91 8.28 -7.49 6.62
C LEU A 91 7.00 -6.77 7.07
N ASP A 92 7.10 -5.49 7.43
CA ASP A 92 5.94 -4.66 7.80
C ASP A 92 4.99 -4.44 6.60
N SER A 93 5.53 -4.36 5.38
CA SER A 93 4.70 -4.31 4.17
C SER A 93 3.94 -5.62 3.93
N LEU A 94 4.56 -6.78 4.24
CA LEU A 94 3.90 -8.09 4.14
C LEU A 94 2.76 -8.22 5.16
N GLU A 95 2.88 -7.57 6.33
CA GLU A 95 1.77 -7.42 7.28
C GLU A 95 0.61 -6.63 6.68
N GLN A 96 0.92 -5.46 6.10
CA GLN A 96 -0.09 -4.53 5.58
C GLN A 96 -0.92 -5.14 4.45
N ILE A 97 -0.32 -5.97 3.60
CA ILE A 97 -1.06 -6.70 2.55
C ILE A 97 -1.72 -7.97 3.10
N GLY A 98 -1.39 -8.40 4.32
CA GLY A 98 -1.89 -9.61 4.97
C GLY A 98 -1.29 -10.91 4.42
N ASP A 99 -0.04 -10.85 3.95
CA ASP A 99 0.74 -12.01 3.53
C ASP A 99 1.51 -12.64 4.69
N LEU A 100 1.82 -11.87 5.73
CA LEU A 100 2.23 -12.33 7.05
C LEU A 100 1.36 -11.63 8.09
N VAL A 101 1.25 -12.18 9.30
CA VAL A 101 0.47 -11.57 10.38
C VAL A 101 1.35 -11.43 11.61
N ARG A 102 1.29 -10.24 12.22
CA ARG A 102 1.89 -9.98 13.52
C ARG A 102 0.89 -10.35 14.61
N VAL A 103 1.36 -11.15 15.56
CA VAL A 103 0.68 -11.52 16.79
C VAL A 103 1.52 -11.07 17.98
N GLU A 104 0.96 -11.12 19.20
CA GLU A 104 1.58 -10.58 20.42
C GLU A 104 3.06 -11.00 20.60
N LYS A 105 3.41 -12.24 20.24
CA LYS A 105 4.74 -12.82 20.44
C LYS A 105 5.61 -12.89 19.17
N GLY A 106 5.18 -12.32 18.05
CA GLY A 106 5.96 -12.32 16.81
C GLY A 106 5.12 -12.49 15.56
N TRP A 107 5.62 -13.25 14.60
CA TRP A 107 5.06 -13.38 13.25
C TRP A 107 4.58 -14.80 12.98
N LEU A 108 3.46 -14.91 12.26
CA LEU A 108 2.92 -16.17 11.76
C LEU A 108 2.53 -16.05 10.27
N PRO A 109 2.64 -17.14 9.49
CA PRO A 109 2.00 -17.21 8.20
C PRO A 109 0.48 -17.39 8.39
N PRO A 110 -0.37 -16.51 7.84
CA PRO A 110 -1.81 -16.74 7.83
C PRO A 110 -2.18 -17.90 6.88
N PRO A 111 -3.40 -18.45 6.95
CA PRO A 111 -3.91 -19.33 5.91
C PRO A 111 -3.79 -18.68 4.52
N PRO A 112 -3.46 -19.45 3.47
CA PRO A 112 -3.32 -18.88 2.14
C PRO A 112 -4.69 -18.43 1.61
N ARG A 113 -4.71 -17.30 0.91
CA ARG A 113 -5.89 -16.75 0.24
C ARG A 113 -5.52 -16.19 -1.13
N ALA A 114 -6.50 -16.15 -2.03
CA ALA A 114 -6.34 -15.55 -3.35
C ALA A 114 -7.19 -14.28 -3.46
N ILE A 115 -6.65 -13.24 -4.08
CA ILE A 115 -7.41 -12.05 -4.49
C ILE A 115 -7.53 -12.07 -6.01
N ARG A 116 -8.75 -11.96 -6.52
CA ARG A 116 -8.99 -11.91 -7.97
C ARG A 116 -8.32 -10.69 -8.59
N SER A 117 -7.62 -10.87 -9.69
CA SER A 117 -7.25 -9.78 -10.61
C SER A 117 -8.03 -9.97 -11.92
N GLN A 118 -8.45 -8.88 -12.56
CA GLN A 118 -9.35 -8.95 -13.72
C GLN A 118 -8.72 -9.64 -14.95
N ASP A 119 -7.39 -9.74 -15.03
CA ASP A 119 -6.66 -10.30 -16.18
C ASP A 119 -6.49 -11.83 -16.12
N GLY A 120 -7.44 -12.55 -15.50
CA GLY A 120 -7.37 -14.02 -15.35
C GLY A 120 -6.29 -14.50 -14.37
N TYR A 121 -5.68 -13.60 -13.62
CA TYR A 121 -4.68 -13.87 -12.58
C TYR A 121 -5.26 -13.69 -11.18
N ALA A 122 -4.62 -14.32 -10.21
CA ALA A 122 -4.90 -14.14 -8.80
C ALA A 122 -3.61 -13.83 -8.04
N VAL A 123 -3.71 -12.90 -7.10
CA VAL A 123 -2.64 -12.60 -6.14
C VAL A 123 -2.80 -13.53 -4.95
N VAL A 124 -1.77 -14.32 -4.66
CA VAL A 124 -1.72 -15.24 -3.52
C VAL A 124 -1.02 -14.56 -2.35
N LEU A 125 -1.72 -14.53 -1.22
CA LEU A 125 -1.23 -14.04 0.06
C LEU A 125 -1.27 -15.14 1.10
N GLY A 126 -0.35 -15.11 2.06
CA GLY A 126 -0.31 -16.05 3.16
C GLY A 126 0.24 -17.43 2.78
N GLY A 127 0.02 -18.40 3.66
CA GLY A 127 0.55 -19.74 3.55
C GLY A 127 2.08 -19.80 3.69
N GLY A 128 2.65 -20.89 3.17
CA GLY A 128 4.10 -21.09 3.15
C GLY A 128 4.80 -20.46 1.95
N PRO A 129 6.12 -20.65 1.83
CA PRO A 129 6.86 -20.25 0.63
C PRO A 129 6.38 -21.06 -0.59
N SER A 130 6.54 -20.51 -1.78
CA SER A 130 6.08 -21.05 -3.07
C SER A 130 6.46 -22.51 -3.31
N PRO A 131 7.66 -23.01 -2.92
CA PRO A 131 7.98 -24.44 -3.03
C PRO A 131 7.09 -25.39 -2.21
N ARG A 132 6.26 -24.87 -1.30
CA ARG A 132 5.28 -25.63 -0.50
C ARG A 132 3.88 -25.59 -1.10
N PHE A 133 3.66 -24.88 -2.20
CA PHE A 133 2.39 -24.91 -2.92
C PHE A 133 2.15 -26.29 -3.55
N PRO A 134 0.89 -26.62 -3.92
CA PRO A 134 0.61 -27.86 -4.65
C PRO A 134 1.50 -27.99 -5.89
N ARG A 135 1.91 -29.22 -6.25
CA ARG A 135 2.89 -29.47 -7.33
C ARG A 135 2.46 -28.91 -8.69
N SER A 136 1.15 -28.81 -8.95
CA SER A 136 0.57 -28.25 -10.17
C SER A 136 0.62 -26.72 -10.22
N VAL A 137 0.88 -26.07 -9.09
CA VAL A 137 0.86 -24.62 -8.95
C VAL A 137 2.28 -24.07 -9.07
N LYS A 138 2.52 -23.34 -10.15
CA LYS A 138 3.73 -22.52 -10.30
C LYS A 138 3.38 -21.05 -10.12
N ALA A 139 3.81 -20.48 -9.00
CA ALA A 139 3.65 -19.06 -8.73
C ALA A 139 4.80 -18.25 -9.31
N ARG A 140 4.47 -17.06 -9.83
CA ARG A 140 5.44 -16.05 -10.24
C ARG A 140 5.57 -15.00 -9.15
N ALA A 141 6.78 -14.77 -8.67
CA ALA A 141 7.02 -13.68 -7.72
C ALA A 141 7.09 -12.34 -8.45
N LEU A 142 6.29 -11.37 -8.01
CA LEU A 142 6.26 -10.00 -8.53
C LEU A 142 6.36 -9.02 -7.35
N GLY A 143 7.56 -8.52 -7.09
CA GLY A 143 7.83 -7.71 -5.92
C GLY A 143 7.39 -8.42 -4.64
N ARG A 144 6.50 -7.81 -3.87
CA ARG A 144 6.03 -8.39 -2.59
C ARG A 144 5.08 -9.55 -2.75
N VAL A 145 4.51 -9.82 -3.93
CA VAL A 145 3.41 -10.78 -4.06
C VAL A 145 3.74 -11.94 -4.97
N ARG A 146 2.89 -12.98 -4.91
CA ARG A 146 2.93 -14.15 -5.77
C ARG A 146 1.69 -14.15 -6.64
N VAL A 147 1.85 -14.41 -7.93
CA VAL A 147 0.75 -14.43 -8.90
C VAL A 147 0.63 -15.80 -9.55
N ILE A 148 -0.60 -16.28 -9.66
CA ILE A 148 -0.96 -17.53 -10.35
C ILE A 148 -2.14 -17.29 -11.30
N PRO A 149 -2.33 -18.11 -12.34
CA PRO A 149 -3.58 -18.16 -13.08
C PRO A 149 -4.76 -18.51 -12.15
N THR A 150 -5.90 -17.83 -12.33
CA THR A 150 -7.14 -18.06 -11.56
C THR A 150 -7.63 -19.50 -11.61
N SER A 151 -7.42 -20.20 -12.73
CA SER A 151 -7.77 -21.60 -12.91
C SER A 151 -7.06 -22.54 -11.93
N LEU A 152 -5.90 -22.14 -11.40
CA LEU A 152 -5.14 -22.92 -10.42
C LEU A 152 -5.61 -22.69 -8.97
N CYS A 153 -6.53 -21.75 -8.73
CA CYS A 153 -7.12 -21.54 -7.40
C CYS A 153 -8.20 -22.59 -7.08
N ALA A 154 -8.86 -23.16 -8.09
CA ALA A 154 -9.99 -24.05 -7.91
C ALA A 154 -9.63 -25.27 -7.03
N GLY A 155 -10.41 -25.48 -5.96
CA GLY A 155 -10.19 -26.58 -5.01
C GLY A 155 -9.00 -26.40 -4.06
N TRP A 156 -8.31 -25.26 -4.10
CA TRP A 156 -7.17 -24.97 -3.21
C TRP A 156 -7.32 -23.67 -2.43
N LEU A 157 -7.68 -22.56 -3.09
CA LEU A 157 -7.78 -21.24 -2.48
C LEU A 157 -9.16 -20.63 -2.74
N ASP A 158 -9.75 -20.09 -1.68
CA ASP A 158 -10.89 -19.20 -1.82
C ASP A 158 -10.44 -17.89 -2.46
N MET A 159 -11.22 -17.46 -3.45
CA MET A 159 -10.95 -16.25 -4.23
C MET A 159 -11.80 -15.11 -3.71
N GLY A 160 -11.15 -14.15 -3.06
CA GLY A 160 -11.78 -12.93 -2.54
C GLY A 160 -11.85 -11.82 -3.58
N ASP A 161 -12.75 -10.86 -3.32
CA ASP A 161 -12.87 -9.63 -4.10
C ASP A 161 -11.76 -8.63 -3.72
N PRO A 162 -11.16 -7.92 -4.70
CA PRO A 162 -10.29 -6.79 -4.46
C PRO A 162 -10.86 -5.76 -3.48
N SER A 163 -12.14 -5.38 -3.58
CA SER A 163 -12.74 -4.33 -2.74
C SER A 163 -12.70 -4.72 -1.27
N ASP A 164 -13.02 -5.98 -0.97
CA ASP A 164 -13.03 -6.53 0.37
C ASP A 164 -11.61 -6.59 0.94
N TRP A 165 -10.64 -7.01 0.12
CA TRP A 165 -9.24 -7.01 0.54
C TRP A 165 -8.71 -5.60 0.78
N ILE A 166 -9.06 -4.61 -0.06
CA ILE A 166 -8.67 -3.20 0.12
C ILE A 166 -9.20 -2.68 1.46
N GLY A 167 -10.39 -3.12 1.90
CA GLY A 167 -11.00 -2.63 3.14
C GLY A 167 -11.51 -1.19 3.04
N ALA A 168 -11.77 -0.73 1.80
CA ALA A 168 -12.50 0.51 1.57
C ALA A 168 -13.96 0.36 2.04
N PRO A 169 -14.68 1.47 2.33
CA PRO A 169 -16.09 1.42 2.68
C PRO A 169 -16.89 0.71 1.59
N LEU A 170 -17.62 -0.33 1.97
CA LEU A 170 -18.41 -1.16 1.06
C LEU A 170 -19.55 -0.36 0.42
N GLU A 171 -20.07 0.64 1.14
CA GLU A 171 -21.09 1.58 0.67
C GLU A 171 -20.58 2.60 -0.35
N GLY A 172 -19.26 2.63 -0.60
CA GLY A 172 -18.60 3.57 -1.50
C GLY A 172 -18.31 4.95 -0.88
N LEU A 173 -17.43 5.71 -1.54
CA LEU A 173 -16.91 6.98 -1.01
C LEU A 173 -18.01 8.03 -0.72
N ALA A 174 -19.00 8.17 -1.61
CA ALA A 174 -20.06 9.15 -1.47
C ALA A 174 -20.92 8.87 -0.23
N THR A 175 -21.51 7.67 -0.16
CA THR A 175 -22.35 7.24 0.96
C THR A 175 -21.60 7.29 2.30
N TRP A 176 -20.36 6.78 2.31
CA TRP A 176 -19.51 6.85 3.50
C TRP A 176 -19.29 8.30 3.94
N SER A 177 -18.96 9.22 3.01
CA SER A 177 -18.66 10.61 3.36
C SER A 177 -19.89 11.36 3.87
N SER A 178 -21.07 11.16 3.25
CA SER A 178 -22.32 11.78 3.72
C SER A 178 -22.67 11.30 5.14
N ASN A 179 -22.57 9.99 5.40
CA ASN A 179 -22.80 9.42 6.72
C ASN A 179 -21.77 9.92 7.74
N PHE A 180 -20.49 9.97 7.36
CA PHE A 180 -19.41 10.46 8.21
C PHE A 180 -19.63 11.92 8.62
N LEU A 181 -19.95 12.80 7.67
CA LEU A 181 -20.25 14.22 7.94
C LEU A 181 -21.49 14.39 8.83
N MET A 182 -22.55 13.59 8.61
CA MET A 182 -23.74 13.60 9.45
C MET A 182 -23.43 13.15 10.89
N GLN A 183 -22.62 12.10 11.06
CA GLN A 183 -22.23 11.63 12.39
C GLN A 183 -21.25 12.57 13.08
N ALA A 184 -20.38 13.24 12.32
CA ALA A 184 -19.49 14.27 12.83
C ALA A 184 -20.28 15.47 13.38
N SER A 185 -21.30 15.95 12.67
CA SER A 185 -22.10 17.10 13.11
C SER A 185 -22.89 16.86 14.39
N ARG A 186 -23.29 15.61 14.66
CA ARG A 186 -23.93 15.22 15.92
C ARG A 186 -22.99 15.24 17.14
N ARG A 187 -21.68 15.24 16.89
CA ARG A 187 -20.63 15.19 17.93
C ARG A 187 -19.89 16.53 18.09
N PHE A 188 -20.49 17.60 17.60
CA PHE A 188 -19.93 18.94 17.70
C PHE A 188 -19.83 19.40 19.15
N THR A 189 -18.66 19.92 19.50
CA THR A 189 -18.37 20.61 20.74
C THR A 189 -18.06 22.07 20.45
N SER A 190 -18.34 22.97 21.39
CA SER A 190 -18.00 24.38 21.26
C SER A 190 -16.51 24.58 21.03
N CYS A 191 -16.16 25.48 20.13
CA CYS A 191 -14.78 25.83 19.85
C CYS A 191 -14.15 26.56 21.05
N PRO A 192 -12.96 26.16 21.54
CA PRO A 192 -12.23 26.93 22.54
C PRO A 192 -11.92 28.34 22.02
N THR A 193 -11.89 29.35 22.89
CA THR A 193 -11.69 30.76 22.48
C THR A 193 -10.30 31.02 21.87
N ASP A 194 -9.32 30.14 22.11
CA ASP A 194 -7.92 30.29 21.71
C ASP A 194 -7.48 29.12 20.81
N VAL A 195 -7.91 29.14 19.54
CA VAL A 195 -7.51 28.11 18.57
C VAL A 195 -6.40 28.64 17.68
N ALA A 196 -5.35 27.82 17.54
CA ALA A 196 -4.29 28.02 16.55
C ALA A 196 -4.87 28.30 15.15
N PRO A 197 -4.12 28.98 14.25
CA PRO A 197 -4.60 29.34 12.92
C PRO A 197 -5.26 28.16 12.20
N VAL A 198 -6.52 28.33 11.82
CA VAL A 198 -7.34 27.28 11.17
C VAL A 198 -7.32 27.47 9.66
N SER A 199 -7.05 26.38 8.95
CA SER A 199 -7.26 26.28 7.51
C SER A 199 -8.47 25.40 7.21
N ALA A 200 -9.38 25.88 6.36
CA ALA A 200 -10.48 25.09 5.81
C ALA A 200 -10.09 24.48 4.45
N TYR A 201 -10.65 23.32 4.11
CA TYR A 201 -10.51 22.70 2.81
C TYR A 201 -11.68 23.10 1.92
N VAL A 202 -11.41 23.93 0.91
CA VAL A 202 -12.42 24.51 0.02
C VAL A 202 -11.94 24.37 -1.42
N GLN A 203 -12.80 23.86 -2.31
CA GLN A 203 -12.53 23.72 -3.76
C GLN A 203 -11.17 23.08 -4.10
N GLY A 204 -10.77 22.07 -3.31
CA GLY A 204 -9.55 21.30 -3.53
C GLY A 204 -8.27 21.90 -2.96
N ARG A 205 -8.36 22.94 -2.13
CA ARG A 205 -7.20 23.60 -1.52
C ARG A 205 -7.43 23.86 -0.03
N TRP A 206 -6.34 23.86 0.73
CA TRP A 206 -6.34 24.38 2.08
C TRP A 206 -6.23 25.91 2.02
N SER A 207 -7.15 26.62 2.64
CA SER A 207 -7.20 28.08 2.67
C SER A 207 -7.44 28.58 4.09
N GLU A 208 -6.79 29.67 4.48
CA GLU A 208 -7.01 30.27 5.79
C GLU A 208 -8.40 30.91 5.86
N LEU A 209 -9.11 30.68 6.96
CA LEU A 209 -10.49 31.16 7.11
C LEU A 209 -10.65 32.67 7.08
N VAL A 210 -9.63 33.41 7.52
CA VAL A 210 -9.60 34.87 7.49
C VAL A 210 -9.77 35.41 6.06
N SER A 211 -9.41 34.60 5.05
CA SER A 211 -9.54 34.96 3.63
C SER A 211 -10.93 34.71 3.03
N GLN A 212 -11.90 34.12 3.78
CA GLN A 212 -13.21 33.74 3.26
C GLN A 212 -14.38 34.05 4.23
N PRO A 213 -14.69 35.34 4.48
CA PRO A 213 -15.68 35.78 5.48
C PRO A 213 -17.14 35.39 5.16
N SER A 214 -17.45 35.03 3.91
CA SER A 214 -18.81 34.62 3.48
C SER A 214 -19.08 33.12 3.67
N ASN A 215 -18.09 32.32 4.03
CA ASN A 215 -18.29 30.88 4.18
C ASN A 215 -19.01 30.56 5.48
N SER A 216 -20.23 30.05 5.34
CA SER A 216 -21.00 29.41 6.42
C SER A 216 -21.29 27.97 6.04
N GLY A 217 -21.24 27.05 7.01
CA GLY A 217 -21.47 25.63 6.77
C GLY A 217 -20.48 24.71 7.47
N HIS A 218 -20.51 23.43 7.11
CA HIS A 218 -19.59 22.42 7.64
C HIS A 218 -18.41 22.26 6.70
N PHE A 219 -17.20 22.46 7.21
CA PHE A 219 -15.98 22.33 6.43
C PHE A 219 -15.01 21.36 7.09
N LEU A 220 -14.33 20.58 6.26
CA LEU A 220 -13.11 19.92 6.69
C LEU A 220 -12.07 21.00 6.99
N ALA A 221 -11.46 20.94 8.17
CA ALA A 221 -10.48 21.91 8.61
C ALA A 221 -9.29 21.23 9.27
N LYS A 222 -8.20 21.98 9.36
CA LYS A 222 -7.01 21.58 10.10
C LYS A 222 -6.44 22.77 10.86
N CYS A 223 -5.78 22.47 11.97
CA CYS A 223 -4.92 23.41 12.67
C CYS A 223 -3.52 22.79 12.79
N ARG A 224 -2.51 23.65 12.90
CA ARG A 224 -1.14 23.23 13.17
C ARG A 224 -0.72 23.79 14.51
N THR A 225 -0.40 22.91 15.43
CA THR A 225 0.22 23.26 16.71
C THR A 225 1.63 22.72 16.67
N GLU A 226 2.62 23.62 16.57
CA GLU A 226 4.03 23.28 16.38
C GLU A 226 4.25 22.35 15.16
N ASN A 227 4.56 21.07 15.41
CA ASN A 227 4.81 20.04 14.41
C ASN A 227 3.65 19.04 14.23
N ILE A 228 2.56 19.22 14.97
CA ILE A 228 1.38 18.34 14.91
C ILE A 228 0.30 19.02 14.08
N VAL A 229 -0.23 18.28 13.10
CA VAL A 229 -1.40 18.69 12.31
C VAL A 229 -2.60 17.90 12.79
N SER A 230 -3.58 18.60 13.33
CA SER A 230 -4.85 18.03 13.77
C SER A 230 -5.94 18.34 12.76
N TYR A 231 -6.79 17.36 12.48
CA TYR A 231 -7.91 17.49 11.53
C TYR A 231 -9.23 17.46 12.28
N PHE A 232 -10.21 18.21 11.78
CA PHE A 232 -11.55 18.27 12.36
C PHE A 232 -12.59 18.64 11.31
N ILE A 233 -13.86 18.35 11.60
CA ILE A 233 -14.99 18.96 10.90
C ILE A 233 -15.45 20.14 11.74
N GLY A 234 -15.45 21.33 11.16
CA GLY A 234 -15.88 22.56 11.82
C GLY A 234 -17.20 23.06 11.26
N LYS A 235 -18.05 23.59 12.13
CA LYS A 235 -19.19 24.44 11.78
C LYS A 235 -18.75 25.89 11.81
N PHE A 236 -18.87 26.54 10.66
CA PHE A 236 -18.44 27.91 10.47
C PHE A 236 -19.63 28.82 10.22
N HIS A 237 -19.58 30.01 10.79
CA HIS A 237 -20.54 31.07 10.56
C HIS A 237 -19.79 32.38 10.33
N CYS A 238 -20.00 33.01 9.17
CA CYS A 238 -19.33 34.26 8.79
C CYS A 238 -17.79 34.18 8.95
N GLY A 239 -17.18 33.07 8.54
CA GLY A 239 -15.72 32.85 8.65
C GLY A 239 -15.21 32.55 10.07
N ARG A 240 -16.07 32.43 11.08
CA ARG A 240 -15.70 32.05 12.45
C ARG A 240 -16.05 30.59 12.73
N LEU A 241 -15.13 29.88 13.39
CA LEU A 241 -15.36 28.52 13.87
C LEU A 241 -16.21 28.56 15.14
N GLU A 242 -17.43 28.02 15.10
CA GLU A 242 -18.33 27.97 16.27
C GLU A 242 -18.21 26.65 17.02
N GLN A 243 -18.22 25.56 16.27
CA GLN A 243 -18.20 24.20 16.81
C GLN A 243 -17.31 23.31 15.96
N LEU A 244 -16.74 22.28 16.58
CA LEU A 244 -15.88 21.34 15.89
C LEU A 244 -16.01 19.92 16.45
N THR A 245 -15.56 18.94 15.68
CA THR A 245 -15.28 17.59 16.16
C THR A 245 -14.00 17.08 15.52
N SER A 246 -13.10 16.54 16.33
CA SER A 246 -11.83 15.99 15.86
C SER A 246 -12.05 14.73 15.03
N ILE A 247 -11.23 14.55 14.00
CA ILE A 247 -11.24 13.37 13.14
C ILE A 247 -9.83 12.85 12.91
N GLU A 248 -9.73 11.57 12.56
CA GLU A 248 -8.47 10.96 12.22
C GLU A 248 -7.89 11.49 10.91
N ALA A 249 -6.55 11.46 10.80
CA ALA A 249 -5.87 11.91 9.59
C ALA A 249 -6.21 11.03 8.38
N SER A 250 -6.51 9.75 8.58
CA SER A 250 -6.97 8.82 7.52
C SER A 250 -8.32 9.25 6.97
N ASP A 251 -9.28 9.56 7.85
CA ASP A 251 -10.61 10.04 7.47
C ASP A 251 -10.53 11.37 6.74
N ALA A 252 -9.72 12.31 7.24
CA ALA A 252 -9.48 13.60 6.59
C ALA A 252 -8.91 13.42 5.17
N ARG A 253 -7.99 12.48 4.95
CA ARG A 253 -7.45 12.18 3.61
C ARG A 253 -8.55 11.66 2.70
N ARG A 254 -9.38 10.73 3.17
CA ARG A 254 -10.48 10.15 2.38
C ARG A 254 -11.53 11.20 2.03
N LEU A 255 -11.94 12.00 3.00
CA LEU A 255 -12.94 13.06 2.82
C LEU A 255 -12.51 14.09 1.76
N ARG A 256 -11.20 14.39 1.67
CA ARG A 256 -10.69 15.28 0.62
C ARG A 256 -10.98 14.77 -0.79
N PHE A 257 -10.94 13.46 -1.04
CA PHE A 257 -11.30 12.91 -2.34
C PHE A 257 -12.77 13.12 -2.67
N TYR A 258 -13.65 12.93 -1.67
CA TYR A 258 -15.07 13.22 -1.82
C TYR A 258 -15.33 14.71 -2.08
N LEU A 259 -14.73 15.61 -1.29
CA LEU A 259 -14.88 17.05 -1.47
C LEU A 259 -14.32 17.55 -2.81
N ASP A 260 -13.27 16.92 -3.32
CA ASP A 260 -12.71 17.20 -4.64
C ASP A 260 -13.70 16.79 -5.75
N LEU A 261 -14.39 15.64 -5.60
CA LEU A 261 -15.44 15.20 -6.53
C LEU A 261 -16.64 16.13 -6.52
N GLU A 262 -17.16 16.49 -5.33
CA GLU A 262 -18.29 17.42 -5.19
C GLU A 262 -17.98 18.81 -5.77
N ALA A 263 -16.71 19.24 -5.70
CA ALA A 263 -16.25 20.48 -6.30
C ALA A 263 -16.01 20.38 -7.82
N GLY A 264 -16.31 19.25 -8.47
CA GLY A 264 -16.06 19.01 -9.89
C GLY A 264 -14.57 18.96 -10.26
N ARG A 265 -13.70 18.65 -9.29
CA ARG A 265 -12.23 18.68 -9.41
C ARG A 265 -11.62 17.35 -8.94
N PRO A 266 -11.98 16.21 -9.57
CA PRO A 266 -11.45 14.92 -9.17
C PRO A 266 -9.92 14.92 -9.18
N CYS A 267 -9.34 14.21 -8.21
CA CYS A 267 -7.90 13.99 -8.20
C CYS A 267 -7.50 13.21 -9.46
N LYS A 268 -6.50 13.71 -10.19
CA LYS A 268 -5.96 13.05 -11.37
C LYS A 268 -4.63 12.39 -11.02
N MET A 269 -4.45 11.14 -11.45
CA MET A 269 -3.19 10.41 -11.30
C MET A 269 -2.67 10.06 -12.69
N GLN A 270 -1.41 10.43 -12.96
CA GLN A 270 -0.80 10.12 -14.25
C GLN A 270 -0.33 8.67 -14.26
N ILE A 271 -0.64 7.98 -15.36
CA ILE A 271 -0.21 6.59 -15.59
C ILE A 271 0.57 6.49 -16.89
N GLU A 272 1.57 5.61 -16.91
CA GLU A 272 2.31 5.23 -18.12
C GLU A 272 2.34 3.71 -18.21
N SER A 273 1.71 3.18 -19.25
CA SER A 273 1.53 1.74 -19.44
C SER A 273 2.63 1.17 -20.34
N SER A 274 3.24 0.09 -19.91
CA SER A 274 4.16 -0.74 -20.70
C SER A 274 3.63 -2.18 -20.72
N PRO A 275 4.15 -3.07 -21.59
CA PRO A 275 3.69 -4.47 -21.65
C PRO A 275 3.85 -5.25 -20.34
N ARG A 276 4.70 -4.80 -19.40
CA ARG A 276 4.98 -5.51 -18.14
C ARG A 276 4.60 -4.74 -16.89
N PHE A 277 4.56 -3.42 -16.97
CA PHE A 277 4.34 -2.56 -15.82
C PHE A 277 3.49 -1.35 -16.16
N VAL A 278 2.77 -0.85 -15.15
CA VAL A 278 2.13 0.45 -15.14
C VAL A 278 2.85 1.33 -14.13
N THR A 279 3.37 2.46 -14.58
CA THR A 279 4.01 3.45 -13.72
C THR A 279 2.96 4.48 -13.29
N LEU A 280 2.85 4.70 -11.98
CA LEU A 280 1.90 5.64 -11.36
C LEU A 280 2.65 6.82 -10.75
N ARG A 281 2.20 8.04 -11.03
CA ARG A 281 2.72 9.27 -10.41
C ARG A 281 1.68 9.88 -9.49
N SER A 282 1.91 9.79 -8.20
CA SER A 282 1.04 10.36 -7.17
C SER A 282 1.66 11.59 -6.52
N TYR A 283 0.86 12.64 -6.36
CA TYR A 283 1.23 13.86 -5.62
C TYR A 283 0.49 13.98 -4.29
N ARG A 284 -0.39 13.02 -3.99
CA ARG A 284 -1.29 13.06 -2.84
C ARG A 284 -1.24 11.73 -2.12
N ARG A 285 -1.08 11.79 -0.80
CA ARG A 285 -1.18 10.61 0.06
C ARG A 285 -2.58 10.03 0.01
N LEU A 286 -2.68 8.72 -0.16
CA LEU A 286 -3.94 8.00 -0.13
C LEU A 286 -4.35 7.73 1.34
N PRO A 287 -5.61 7.39 1.61
CA PRO A 287 -5.97 6.77 2.88
C PRO A 287 -5.30 5.40 2.99
N PRO A 288 -4.98 4.91 4.21
CA PRO A 288 -4.18 3.71 4.41
C PRO A 288 -4.71 2.46 3.69
N GLU A 289 -6.03 2.31 3.63
CA GLU A 289 -6.71 1.16 3.01
C GLU A 289 -6.42 1.07 1.51
N GLN A 290 -6.38 2.21 0.81
CA GLN A 290 -6.03 2.27 -0.60
C GLN A 290 -4.52 2.37 -0.83
N GLU A 291 -3.78 3.00 0.09
CA GLU A 291 -2.31 3.10 0.01
C GLU A 291 -1.66 1.71 0.01
N LYS A 292 -2.19 0.75 0.78
CA LYS A 292 -1.68 -0.62 0.81
C LYS A 292 -1.75 -1.33 -0.55
N ALA A 293 -2.66 -0.94 -1.45
CA ALA A 293 -2.72 -1.50 -2.80
C ALA A 293 -1.46 -1.16 -3.60
N LEU A 294 -0.81 -0.02 -3.34
CA LEU A 294 0.44 0.36 -3.99
C LEU A 294 1.62 -0.56 -3.60
N LEU A 295 1.51 -1.29 -2.48
CA LEU A 295 2.51 -2.30 -2.05
C LEU A 295 2.52 -3.55 -2.95
N LEU A 296 1.52 -3.73 -3.82
CA LEU A 296 1.54 -4.76 -4.87
C LEU A 296 2.61 -4.48 -5.94
N GLY A 297 3.18 -3.28 -5.95
CA GLY A 297 4.37 -2.91 -6.69
C GLY A 297 5.49 -2.41 -5.78
N TRP A 298 6.26 -1.43 -6.26
CA TRP A 298 7.30 -0.77 -5.47
C TRP A 298 7.50 0.69 -5.90
N GLU A 299 8.04 1.50 -4.99
CA GLU A 299 8.35 2.91 -5.23
C GLU A 299 9.72 3.03 -5.93
N LEU A 300 9.84 3.92 -6.92
CA LEU A 300 11.11 4.26 -7.55
C LEU A 300 11.79 5.41 -6.81
N PRO A 301 13.13 5.46 -6.81
CA PRO A 301 13.86 6.58 -6.23
C PRO A 301 13.50 7.87 -6.96
N ARG A 302 13.28 8.92 -6.17
CA ARG A 302 13.08 10.27 -6.68
C ARG A 302 14.38 10.82 -7.25
N THR A 303 14.28 11.58 -8.33
CA THR A 303 15.41 12.38 -8.83
C THR A 303 15.45 13.72 -8.08
N GLU A 304 16.60 14.38 -8.06
CA GLU A 304 16.74 15.71 -7.43
C GLU A 304 15.81 16.77 -8.05
N SER A 305 15.39 16.56 -9.31
CA SER A 305 14.47 17.43 -10.04
C SER A 305 12.98 17.16 -9.74
N ASP A 306 12.66 16.09 -9.00
CA ASP A 306 11.27 15.74 -8.69
C ASP A 306 10.69 16.60 -7.56
N HIS A 307 9.44 17.04 -7.74
CA HIS A 307 8.69 17.78 -6.71
C HIS A 307 8.68 17.02 -5.36
N ALA A 308 8.89 17.74 -4.25
CA ALA A 308 8.88 17.26 -2.86
C ALA A 308 7.78 16.25 -2.44
N GLY A 309 6.61 16.25 -3.10
CA GLY A 309 5.48 15.36 -2.77
C GLY A 309 5.18 14.29 -3.81
N LEU A 310 6.00 14.20 -4.87
CA LEU A 310 5.84 13.20 -5.91
C LEU A 310 6.33 11.83 -5.42
N LYS A 311 5.48 10.82 -5.55
CA LYS A 311 5.83 9.40 -5.44
C LYS A 311 5.59 8.69 -6.76
N ILE A 312 6.56 7.90 -7.20
CA ILE A 312 6.48 7.14 -8.45
C ILE A 312 6.44 5.65 -8.08
N HIS A 313 5.37 4.97 -8.44
CA HIS A 313 5.22 3.53 -8.21
C HIS A 313 5.26 2.76 -9.52
N VAL A 314 5.87 1.59 -9.51
CA VAL A 314 5.85 0.63 -10.62
C VAL A 314 5.00 -0.55 -10.19
N ILE A 315 3.90 -0.77 -10.89
CA ILE A 315 2.94 -1.84 -10.60
C ILE A 315 2.99 -2.86 -11.73
N PRO A 316 3.23 -4.16 -11.45
CA PRO A 316 3.08 -5.22 -12.45
C PRO A 316 1.68 -5.23 -13.08
N VAL A 317 1.60 -5.46 -14.39
CA VAL A 317 0.31 -5.45 -15.11
C VAL A 317 -0.69 -6.43 -14.49
N GLU A 318 -0.23 -7.59 -14.00
CA GLU A 318 -1.11 -8.59 -13.41
C GLU A 318 -1.73 -8.18 -12.06
N THR A 319 -1.13 -7.22 -11.35
CA THR A 319 -1.63 -6.72 -10.06
C THR A 319 -2.32 -5.35 -10.21
N PHE A 320 -2.11 -4.68 -11.34
CA PHE A 320 -2.67 -3.36 -11.59
C PHE A 320 -4.20 -3.27 -11.51
N PRO A 321 -5.00 -4.26 -11.94
CA PRO A 321 -6.46 -4.20 -11.76
C PRO A 321 -6.90 -4.00 -10.30
N ILE A 322 -6.17 -4.58 -9.34
CA ILE A 322 -6.45 -4.40 -7.90
C ILE A 322 -6.12 -2.96 -7.48
N VAL A 323 -5.00 -2.41 -7.96
CA VAL A 323 -4.62 -1.02 -7.69
C VAL A 323 -5.61 -0.05 -8.32
N ARG A 324 -6.04 -0.30 -9.55
CA ARG A 324 -7.07 0.48 -10.24
C ARG A 324 -8.36 0.50 -9.43
N CYS A 325 -8.83 -0.66 -8.97
CA CYS A 325 -10.01 -0.75 -8.10
C CYS A 325 -9.90 0.14 -6.85
N ALA A 326 -8.73 0.14 -6.18
CA ALA A 326 -8.49 1.00 -5.02
C ALA A 326 -8.53 2.50 -5.36
N LEU A 327 -7.94 2.90 -6.50
CA LEU A 327 -7.87 4.30 -6.93
C LEU A 327 -9.24 4.81 -7.40
N GLU A 328 -9.94 4.03 -8.23
CA GLU A 328 -11.28 4.35 -8.72
C GLU A 328 -12.32 4.38 -7.59
N GLY A 329 -12.16 3.55 -6.56
CA GLY A 329 -12.98 3.61 -5.34
C GLY A 329 -12.87 4.94 -4.58
N LEU A 330 -11.81 5.71 -4.81
CA LEU A 330 -11.66 7.10 -4.31
C LEU A 330 -12.11 8.16 -5.33
N GLY A 331 -12.63 7.76 -6.49
CA GLY A 331 -12.94 8.64 -7.61
C GLY A 331 -11.70 9.32 -8.22
N ILE A 332 -10.52 8.68 -8.10
CA ILE A 332 -9.31 9.16 -8.77
C ILE A 332 -9.43 8.86 -10.26
N VAL A 333 -9.20 9.89 -11.09
CA VAL A 333 -9.19 9.75 -12.54
C VAL A 333 -7.77 9.42 -13.00
N LEU A 334 -7.60 8.25 -13.61
CA LEU A 334 -6.34 7.84 -14.22
C LEU A 334 -6.19 8.49 -15.59
N VAL A 335 -5.07 9.18 -15.81
CA VAL A 335 -4.78 9.89 -17.06
C VAL A 335 -3.55 9.27 -17.70
N GLU A 336 -3.71 8.67 -18.87
CA GLU A 336 -2.57 8.15 -19.64
C GLU A 336 -1.71 9.30 -20.13
N ARG A 337 -0.42 9.22 -19.84
CA ARG A 337 0.56 10.10 -20.44
C ARG A 337 0.82 9.60 -21.86
N GLY A 338 0.40 10.37 -22.87
CA GLY A 338 0.79 10.13 -24.25
C GLY A 338 2.31 10.04 -24.34
N GLY A 339 2.83 8.85 -24.64
CA GLY A 339 4.25 8.57 -24.61
C GLY A 339 5.01 9.46 -25.59
N ALA A 340 5.98 10.22 -25.10
CA ALA A 340 7.16 10.48 -25.90
C ALA A 340 7.98 9.18 -25.85
N GLN A 341 7.96 8.40 -26.93
CA GLN A 341 8.93 7.33 -27.14
C GLN A 341 10.34 7.92 -26.98
N GLY A 342 11.03 7.56 -25.89
CA GLY A 342 12.28 8.21 -25.54
C GLY A 342 13.09 7.44 -24.50
N ARG A 343 13.76 6.38 -24.98
CA ARG A 343 14.95 5.72 -24.38
C ARG A 343 14.74 4.99 -23.04
N ILE A 344 14.57 3.66 -23.15
CA ILE A 344 15.22 2.69 -22.26
C ILE A 344 16.38 2.10 -23.04
#